data_AF-A0A0G1XYG8-F1
#
_entry.id   AF-A0A0G1XYG8-F1
#
_cell.length_a   1.000
_cell.length_b   1.000
_cell.length_c   1.000
_cell.angle_alpha   90.00
_cell.angle_beta   90.00
_cell.angle_gamma   90.00
#
_symmetry.space_group_name_H-M   'P 1'
#
loop_
_entity.id
_entity.type
_entity.pdbx_description
1 polymer ?
#
loop_
_entity_poly.entity_id
_entity_poly.type
_entity_poly.pdbx_seq_one_letter_code
_entity_poly.pdbx_strand_id
1 'polypeptide(L)'
;METLVKADIFFFITSVAIVIASVVFMIAGFYLIQMLKNFRDISDKLKKAVDIAEEDIGSMHDQITKSWLYNFIFAKKEKSPKRKGSQE
;
A
#
# COMPACT_ATOMS: atom_id res chain seq x y z
N MET A 1 51.44 -32.03 -4.40
CA MET A 1 52.08 -30.70 -4.27
C MET A 1 51.23 -29.63 -4.96
N GLU A 2 50.94 -29.75 -6.25
CA GLU A 2 50.14 -28.76 -7.00
C GLU A 2 48.70 -28.55 -6.48
N THR A 3 48.05 -29.61 -6.02
CA THR A 3 46.70 -29.54 -5.44
C THR A 3 46.63 -28.80 -4.11
N LEU A 4 47.68 -28.88 -3.30
CA LEU A 4 47.81 -28.15 -2.03
C LEU A 4 47.98 -26.65 -2.29
N VAL A 5 48.87 -26.30 -3.23
CA VAL A 5 49.07 -24.91 -3.66
C VAL A 5 47.78 -24.29 -4.22
N LYS A 6 47.01 -25.05 -5.01
CA LYS A 6 45.72 -24.60 -5.53
C LYS A 6 44.68 -24.36 -4.42
N ALA A 7 44.65 -25.22 -3.40
CA ALA A 7 43.74 -25.09 -2.27
C ALA A 7 44.05 -23.81 -1.44
N ASP A 8 45.32 -23.52 -1.21
CA ASP A 8 45.75 -22.34 -0.46
C ASP A 8 45.36 -21.04 -1.18
N ILE A 9 45.51 -20.99 -2.50
CA ILE A 9 45.11 -19.83 -3.31
C ILE A 9 43.58 -19.62 -3.25
N PHE A 10 42.80 -20.70 -3.33
CA PHE A 10 41.34 -20.61 -3.22
C PHE A 10 40.90 -20.13 -1.83
N PHE A 11 41.55 -20.63 -0.78
CA PHE A 11 41.29 -20.20 0.60
C PHE A 11 41.60 -18.71 0.79
N PHE A 12 42.72 -18.24 0.24
CA PHE A 12 43.09 -16.82 0.30
C PHE A 12 42.04 -15.94 -0.38
N ILE A 13 41.66 -16.25 -1.63
CA ILE A 13 40.65 -15.49 -2.37
C ILE A 13 39.31 -15.50 -1.63
N THR A 14 38.88 -16.66 -1.13
CA THR A 14 37.62 -16.81 -0.40
C THR A 14 37.64 -16.01 0.90
N SER A 15 38.75 -16.01 1.64
CA SER A 15 38.87 -15.23 2.87
C SER A 15 38.72 -13.72 2.63
N VAL A 16 39.37 -13.19 1.59
CA VAL A 16 39.26 -11.79 1.18
C VAL A 16 37.83 -11.48 0.73
N ALA A 17 37.23 -12.37 -0.06
CA ALA A 17 35.85 -12.21 -0.52
C ALA A 17 34.85 -12.19 0.64
N ILE A 18 35.03 -13.05 1.66
CA ILE A 18 34.19 -13.06 2.86
C ILE A 18 34.34 -11.76 3.64
N VAL A 19 35.57 -11.24 3.79
CA VAL A 19 35.79 -9.95 4.47
C VAL A 19 35.04 -8.84 3.74
N ILE A 20 35.18 -8.73 2.42
CA ILE A 20 34.47 -7.71 1.63
C ILE A 20 32.95 -7.91 1.72
N ALA A 21 32.47 -9.14 1.54
CA ALA A 21 31.05 -9.47 1.62
C ALA A 21 30.47 -9.13 3.00
N SER A 22 31.23 -9.35 4.08
CA SER A 22 30.80 -9.01 5.44
C SER A 22 30.60 -7.51 5.63
N VAL A 23 31.51 -6.69 5.10
CA VAL A 23 31.39 -5.22 5.14
C VAL A 23 30.17 -4.76 4.35
N VAL A 24 29.97 -5.30 3.15
CA VAL A 24 28.79 -5.01 2.32
C VAL A 24 27.51 -5.42 3.04
N PHE A 25 27.48 -6.60 3.67
CA PHE A 25 26.32 -7.05 4.44
C PHE A 25 26.02 -6.15 5.63
N MET A 26 27.07 -5.66 6.31
CA MET A 26 26.92 -4.75 7.44
C MET A 26 26.31 -3.41 6.99
N ILE A 27 26.78 -2.87 5.87
CA ILE A 27 26.23 -1.66 5.25
C ILE A 27 24.78 -1.90 4.81
N ALA A 28 24.51 -2.99 4.09
CA ALA A 28 23.18 -3.33 3.63
C ALA A 28 22.20 -3.49 4.80
N GLY A 29 22.61 -4.18 5.87
CA GLY A 29 21.82 -4.35 7.09
C GLY A 29 21.52 -3.01 7.78
N PHE A 30 22.50 -2.12 7.86
CA PHE A 30 22.30 -0.78 8.41
C PHE A 30 21.22 0.01 7.64
N TYR A 31 21.30 0.03 6.30
CA TYR A 31 20.31 0.69 5.46
C TYR A 31 18.93 0.03 5.56
N LEU A 32 18.87 -1.30 5.61
CA LEU A 32 17.60 -2.04 5.72
C LEU A 32 16.88 -1.69 7.02
N ILE A 33 17.60 -1.64 8.16
CA ILE A 33 17.03 -1.23 9.44
C ILE A 33 16.56 0.22 9.40
N GLN A 34 17.34 1.12 8.79
CA GLN A 34 16.95 2.52 8.64
C GLN A 34 15.69 2.69 7.76
N MET A 35 15.60 1.94 6.67
CA MET A 35 14.42 1.92 5.81
C MET A 35 13.19 1.42 6.55
N LEU A 36 13.29 0.32 7.30
CA LEU A 36 12.18 -0.22 8.10
C LEU A 36 11.64 0.79 9.12
N LYS A 37 12.53 1.55 9.78
CA LYS A 37 12.14 2.61 10.70
C LYS A 37 11.33 3.70 9.99
N ASN A 38 11.82 4.19 8.86
CA ASN A 38 11.12 5.22 8.08
C ASN A 38 9.80 4.68 7.49
N PHE A 39 9.77 3.42 7.08
CA PHE A 39 8.59 2.80 6.51
C PHE A 39 7.44 2.70 7.51
N ARG A 40 7.74 2.42 8.79
CA ARG A 40 6.73 2.45 9.86
C ARG A 40 6.11 3.83 10.01
N ASP A 41 6.93 4.88 10.06
CA ASP A 41 6.44 6.25 10.21
C ASP A 41 5.60 6.69 9.00
N ILE A 42 5.98 6.27 7.79
CA ILE A 42 5.21 6.52 6.56
C ILE A 42 3.87 5.77 6.61
N SER A 43 3.88 4.51 7.05
CA SER A 43 2.68 3.67 7.13
C SER A 43 1.66 4.24 8.13
N ASP A 44 2.12 4.73 9.27
CA ASP A 44 1.26 5.36 10.28
C ASP A 44 0.64 6.66 9.76
N LYS A 45 1.41 7.48 9.02
CA LYS A 45 0.90 8.69 8.36
C LYS A 45 -0.09 8.35 7.25
N LEU A 46 0.21 7.33 6.45
CA LEU A 46 -0.66 6.89 5.37
C LEU A 46 -2.00 6.38 5.91
N LYS A 47 -1.97 5.57 6.98
CA LYS A 47 -3.20 5.10 7.64
C LYS A 47 -4.07 6.26 8.10
N LYS A 48 -3.49 7.24 8.80
CA LYS A 48 -4.22 8.44 9.23
C LYS A 48 -4.79 9.24 8.05
N ALA A 49 -4.03 9.37 6.97
CA ALA A 49 -4.50 10.08 5.78
C ALA A 49 -5.67 9.35 5.11
N VAL A 50 -5.64 8.02 5.08
CA VAL A 50 -6.76 7.19 4.58
C VAL A 50 -7.97 7.30 5.48
N ASP A 51 -7.81 7.23 6.80
CA ASP A 51 -8.91 7.35 7.76
C ASP A 51 -9.62 8.72 7.60
N ILE A 52 -8.85 9.81 7.46
CA ILE A 52 -9.41 11.15 7.22
C ILE A 52 -10.10 11.23 5.85
N ALA A 53 -9.50 10.66 4.81
CA ALA A 53 -10.09 10.65 3.48
C ALA A 53 -11.42 9.86 3.43
N GLU A 54 -11.53 8.77 4.18
CA GLU A 54 -12.76 7.99 4.31
C GLU A 54 -13.87 8.81 4.99
N GLU A 55 -13.53 9.54 6.06
CA GLU A 55 -14.47 10.44 6.75
C GLU A 55 -14.95 11.58 5.83
N ASP A 56 -14.04 12.22 5.10
CA ASP A 56 -14.36 13.27 4.15
C ASP A 56 -15.24 12.76 3.01
N ILE A 57 -14.88 11.62 2.39
CA ILE A 57 -15.67 11.01 1.30
C ILE A 57 -17.05 10.60 1.80
N GLY A 58 -17.15 10.03 3.00
CA GLY A 58 -18.43 9.68 3.63
C GLY A 58 -19.31 10.90 3.82
N SER A 59 -18.76 12.00 4.35
CA SER A 59 -19.48 13.25 4.56
C SER A 59 -19.92 13.92 3.25
N MET A 60 -19.10 13.82 2.20
CA MET A 60 -19.43 14.33 0.87
C MET A 60 -20.53 13.50 0.21
N HIS A 61 -20.46 12.17 0.30
CA HIS A 61 -21.50 11.27 -0.21
C HIS A 61 -22.85 11.57 0.45
N ASP A 62 -22.87 11.74 1.77
CA ASP A 62 -24.08 12.08 2.53
C ASP A 62 -24.68 13.43 2.14
N GLN A 63 -23.83 14.43 1.89
CA GLN A 63 -24.26 15.75 1.41
C GLN A 63 -24.79 15.70 -0.03
N ILE A 64 -24.17 14.93 -0.91
CA ILE A 64 -24.60 14.77 -2.31
C ILE A 64 -25.95 14.06 -2.35
N THR A 65 -26.11 12.95 -1.63
CA THR A 65 -27.37 12.17 -1.63
C THR A 65 -28.53 12.90 -0.96
N LYS A 66 -28.27 13.73 0.07
CA LYS A 66 -29.31 14.57 0.71
C LYS A 66 -29.60 15.87 -0.04
N SER A 67 -28.81 16.23 -1.06
CA SER A 67 -29.00 17.48 -1.80
C SER A 67 -30.27 17.41 -2.66
N TRP A 68 -31.10 18.46 -2.57
CA TRP A 68 -32.31 18.62 -3.38
C TRP A 68 -32.03 18.50 -4.88
N LEU A 69 -30.85 18.94 -5.34
CA LEU A 69 -30.40 18.82 -6.73
C LEU A 69 -30.18 17.37 -7.17
N TYR A 70 -29.67 16.50 -6.30
CA TYR A 70 -29.45 15.08 -6.62
C TYR A 70 -30.77 14.34 -6.80
N ASN A 71 -31.71 14.52 -5.87
CA ASN A 71 -33.07 13.99 -6.03
C ASN A 71 -33.79 14.59 -7.25
N PHE A 72 -33.56 15.87 -7.58
CA PHE A 72 -34.16 16.47 -8.77
C PHE A 72 -33.65 15.84 -10.08
N ILE A 73 -32.35 15.52 -10.18
CA ILE A 73 -31.77 14.94 -11.40
C ILE A 73 -31.96 13.41 -11.46
N PHE A 74 -31.90 12.70 -10.33
CA PHE A 74 -31.93 11.23 -10.29
C PHE A 74 -33.27 10.61 -9.85
N ALA A 75 -34.17 11.31 -9.13
CA ALA A 75 -35.43 10.71 -8.64
C ALA A 75 -36.53 10.58 -9.71
N LYS A 76 -36.26 10.87 -10.99
CA LYS A 76 -37.24 10.80 -12.08
C LYS A 76 -37.44 9.38 -12.63
N LYS A 77 -37.36 8.33 -11.80
CA LYS A 77 -37.62 6.96 -12.28
C LYS A 77 -38.28 6.03 -11.28
N GLU A 78 -39.24 6.51 -10.49
CA GLU A 78 -40.19 5.61 -9.85
C GLU A 78 -41.54 6.27 -9.58
N LYS A 79 -42.46 6.13 -10.55
CA LYS A 79 -43.91 6.07 -10.33
C LYS A 79 -44.58 5.68 -11.64
N SER A 80 -44.58 4.38 -11.93
CA SER A 80 -45.60 3.82 -12.82
C SER A 80 -46.88 3.66 -12.00
N PRO A 81 -47.95 4.42 -12.28
CA PRO A 81 -49.23 4.19 -11.64
C PRO A 81 -49.78 2.87 -12.18
N LYS A 82 -49.82 1.83 -11.35
CA LYS A 82 -50.61 0.63 -11.65
C LYS A 82 -52.07 1.11 -11.69
N ARG A 83 -52.58 1.22 -12.92
CA ARG A 83 -53.95 1.58 -13.27
C ARG A 83 -54.93 0.89 -12.33
N LYS A 84 -55.76 1.68 -11.65
CA LYS A 84 -57.05 1.23 -11.13
C LYS A 84 -57.80 0.56 -12.28
N GLY A 85 -58.01 -0.74 -12.18
CA GLY A 85 -59.09 -1.40 -12.91
C GLY A 85 -60.39 -0.79 -12.41
N SER A 86 -60.98 0.05 -13.26
CA SER A 86 -62.34 0.55 -13.09
C SER A 86 -63.26 -0.51 -13.68
N GLN A 87 -64.24 -0.93 -12.88
CA GLN A 87 -65.59 -1.35 -13.28
C GLN A 87 -65.71 -2.50 -14.29
N GLU A 88 -66.18 -3.65 -13.81
CA GLU A 88 -67.48 -4.24 -14.18
C GLU A 88 -67.96 -5.19 -13.08
#